data_AF-A0A3D5NC09-F1
#
_entry.id   AF-A0A3D5NC09-F1
#
_cell.length_a   1.000
_cell.length_b   1.000
_cell.length_c   1.000
_cell.angle_alpha   90.00
_cell.angle_beta   90.00
_cell.angle_gamma   90.00
#
_symmetry.space_group_name_H-M   'P 1'
#
loop_
_entity.id
_entity.type
_entity.pdbx_description
1 polymer ?
#
loop_
_entity_poly.entity_id
_entity_poly.type
_entity_poly.pdbx_seq_one_letter_code
_entity_poly.pdbx_strand_id
1 'polypeptide(L)'
;EGNDVLLGGSGDDVLEGGAGDDILSGGSGGDTFVFSGGGGNDVVLDFQAGEDMLSISSNINDTGIEGADDVAARATQVGANTVIDLGNGDSITLNNVDAEDVQDDPDSFFSVQ
;
A
#
# COMPACT_ATOMS: atom_id res chain seq x y z
N GLU A 1 2.86 8.66 -15.66
CA GLU A 1 3.39 9.75 -14.83
C GLU A 1 2.37 10.87 -14.80
N GLY A 2 1.65 10.91 -13.70
CA GLY A 2 0.48 11.73 -13.48
C GLY A 2 -0.32 11.17 -12.31
N ASN A 3 -1.14 12.01 -11.69
CA ASN A 3 -2.03 11.58 -10.64
C ASN A 3 -3.23 10.87 -11.29
N ASP A 4 -3.31 9.57 -11.13
CA ASP A 4 -4.25 8.70 -11.79
C ASP A 4 -5.31 8.15 -10.81
N VAL A 5 -6.42 7.66 -11.38
CA VAL A 5 -7.44 6.91 -10.64
C VAL A 5 -7.57 5.54 -11.29
N LEU A 6 -7.15 4.49 -10.58
CA LEU A 6 -7.17 3.12 -11.07
C LEU A 6 -8.24 2.33 -10.33
N LEU A 7 -9.06 1.61 -11.10
CA LEU A 7 -10.14 0.75 -10.61
C LEU A 7 -9.92 -0.64 -11.22
N GLY A 8 -9.69 -1.67 -10.38
CA GLY A 8 -9.52 -3.06 -10.82
C GLY A 8 -10.86 -3.65 -11.29
N GLY A 9 -11.85 -3.60 -10.41
CA GLY A 9 -13.23 -3.95 -10.72
C GLY A 9 -13.61 -5.31 -10.17
N SER A 10 -13.57 -6.35 -10.99
CA SER A 10 -13.97 -7.70 -10.56
C SER A 10 -12.95 -8.74 -10.99
N GLY A 11 -12.58 -9.61 -10.06
CA GLY A 11 -11.52 -10.58 -10.23
C GLY A 11 -10.30 -10.18 -9.41
N ASP A 12 -9.26 -11.01 -9.47
CA ASP A 12 -8.00 -10.71 -8.80
C ASP A 12 -7.18 -9.78 -9.72
N ASP A 13 -7.05 -8.51 -9.33
CA ASP A 13 -6.40 -7.48 -10.12
C ASP A 13 -4.99 -7.14 -9.60
N VAL A 14 -4.13 -6.67 -10.50
CA VAL A 14 -2.81 -6.13 -10.14
C VAL A 14 -2.78 -4.67 -10.56
N LEU A 15 -2.67 -3.77 -9.58
CA LEU A 15 -2.74 -2.32 -9.78
C LEU A 15 -1.38 -1.69 -9.47
N GLU A 16 -0.84 -0.96 -10.44
CA GLU A 16 0.40 -0.20 -10.31
C GLU A 16 0.11 1.23 -10.81
N GLY A 17 0.07 2.20 -9.89
CA GLY A 17 -0.20 3.60 -10.21
C GLY A 17 0.96 4.26 -10.98
N GLY A 18 2.19 3.86 -10.66
CA GLY A 18 3.39 4.40 -11.27
C GLY A 18 3.89 5.60 -10.48
N ALA A 19 4.10 6.74 -11.15
CA ALA A 19 4.57 7.97 -10.51
C ALA A 19 3.51 9.06 -10.56
N GLY A 20 3.31 9.75 -9.44
CA GLY A 20 2.25 10.73 -9.23
C GLY A 20 1.36 10.30 -8.06
N ASP A 21 0.66 11.24 -7.42
CA ASP A 21 -0.21 10.86 -6.29
C ASP A 21 -1.48 10.16 -6.82
N ASP A 22 -1.57 8.84 -6.64
CA ASP A 22 -2.61 8.01 -7.25
C ASP A 22 -3.73 7.61 -6.29
N ILE A 23 -4.91 7.32 -6.84
CA ILE A 23 -6.04 6.74 -6.11
C ILE A 23 -6.35 5.37 -6.69
N LEU A 24 -6.21 4.33 -5.88
CA LEU A 24 -6.36 2.93 -6.25
C LEU A 24 -7.57 2.31 -5.55
N SER A 25 -8.35 1.52 -6.29
CA SER A 25 -9.42 0.68 -5.74
C SER A 25 -9.40 -0.66 -6.45
N GLY A 26 -9.26 -1.73 -5.67
CA GLY A 26 -9.16 -3.10 -6.18
C GLY A 26 -10.52 -3.58 -6.70
N GLY A 27 -11.57 -3.32 -5.93
CA GLY A 27 -12.91 -3.78 -6.23
C GLY A 27 -13.22 -5.09 -5.51
N SER A 28 -13.47 -6.17 -6.25
CA SER A 28 -13.83 -7.46 -5.66
C SER A 28 -12.89 -8.54 -6.16
N GLY A 29 -12.31 -9.32 -5.26
CA GLY A 29 -11.28 -10.31 -5.56
C GLY A 29 -10.12 -10.13 -4.60
N GLY A 30 -9.09 -10.96 -4.74
CA GLY A 30 -7.83 -10.76 -4.01
C GLY A 30 -6.90 -9.88 -4.83
N ASP A 31 -6.84 -8.60 -4.51
CA ASP A 31 -6.14 -7.60 -5.33
C ASP A 31 -4.71 -7.36 -4.85
N THR A 32 -3.81 -7.04 -5.78
CA THR A 32 -2.41 -6.71 -5.48
C THR A 32 -2.06 -5.29 -5.92
N PHE A 33 -1.69 -4.44 -4.98
CA PHE A 33 -1.25 -3.07 -5.26
C PHE A 33 0.28 -2.99 -5.20
N VAL A 34 0.92 -2.61 -6.30
CA VAL A 34 2.38 -2.69 -6.47
C VAL A 34 3.02 -1.31 -6.30
N PHE A 35 4.05 -1.24 -5.45
CA PHE A 35 4.81 -0.02 -5.18
C PHE A 35 6.32 -0.27 -5.32
N SER A 36 6.96 0.48 -6.23
CA SER A 36 8.40 0.35 -6.53
C SER A 36 9.24 1.61 -6.26
N GLY A 37 8.65 2.62 -5.63
CA GLY A 37 9.30 3.89 -5.28
C GLY A 37 9.20 4.94 -6.38
N GLY A 38 9.30 6.21 -6.00
CA GLY A 38 8.98 7.34 -6.87
C GLY A 38 7.48 7.48 -7.15
N GLY A 39 6.65 6.85 -6.31
CA GLY A 39 5.21 6.82 -6.44
C GLY A 39 4.57 8.15 -6.08
N GLY A 40 5.06 8.84 -5.06
CA GLY A 40 4.33 9.94 -4.45
C GLY A 40 3.43 9.43 -3.32
N ASN A 41 2.28 10.09 -3.11
CA ASN A 41 1.39 9.83 -1.99
C ASN A 41 0.10 9.17 -2.47
N ASP A 42 0.07 7.85 -2.39
CA ASP A 42 -0.99 7.05 -2.96
C ASP A 42 -2.07 6.73 -1.93
N VAL A 43 -3.31 6.55 -2.39
CA VAL A 43 -4.46 6.21 -1.56
C VAL A 43 -5.11 4.94 -2.06
N VAL A 44 -5.18 3.92 -1.21
CA VAL A 44 -5.96 2.69 -1.46
C VAL A 44 -7.29 2.80 -0.73
N LEU A 45 -8.39 2.74 -1.49
CA LEU A 45 -9.73 3.09 -0.98
C LEU A 45 -10.47 1.95 -0.29
N ASP A 46 -10.22 0.71 -0.69
CA ASP A 46 -11.04 -0.46 -0.35
C ASP A 46 -10.21 -1.67 0.10
N PHE A 47 -9.00 -1.44 0.62
CA PHE A 47 -8.11 -2.52 1.06
C PHE A 47 -8.75 -3.45 2.10
N GLN A 48 -8.73 -4.75 1.82
CA GLN A 48 -9.23 -5.82 2.68
C GLN A 48 -8.08 -6.72 3.16
N ALA A 49 -7.70 -6.60 4.43
CA ALA A 49 -6.64 -7.42 5.01
C ALA A 49 -6.93 -8.94 4.89
N GLY A 50 -5.90 -9.70 4.48
CA GLY A 50 -5.99 -11.14 4.27
C GLY A 50 -6.69 -11.57 2.97
N GLU A 51 -7.26 -10.64 2.19
CA GLU A 51 -7.76 -10.86 0.83
C GLU A 51 -6.86 -10.14 -0.18
N ASP A 52 -6.58 -8.87 0.08
CA ASP A 52 -5.70 -8.02 -0.72
C ASP A 52 -4.25 -8.03 -0.21
N MET A 53 -3.35 -7.55 -1.06
CA MET A 53 -1.92 -7.49 -0.78
C MET A 53 -1.29 -6.19 -1.29
N LEU A 54 -0.50 -5.52 -0.44
CA LEU A 54 0.42 -4.48 -0.87
C LEU A 54 1.77 -5.12 -1.19
N SER A 55 2.14 -5.13 -2.47
CA SER A 55 3.43 -5.61 -2.95
C SER A 55 4.45 -4.47 -2.97
N ILE A 56 5.34 -4.45 -1.97
CA ILE A 56 6.34 -3.40 -1.77
C ILE A 56 7.70 -3.90 -2.26
N SER A 57 8.40 -3.08 -3.04
CA SER A 57 9.77 -3.43 -3.45
C SER A 57 10.74 -3.39 -2.25
N SER A 58 11.60 -4.38 -2.16
CA SER A 58 12.68 -4.45 -1.18
C SER A 58 13.60 -3.25 -1.31
N ASN A 59 14.00 -2.71 -0.16
CA ASN A 59 14.79 -1.49 -0.05
C ASN A 59 14.23 -0.32 -0.89
N ILE A 60 12.89 -0.25 -1.04
CA ILE A 60 12.22 0.88 -1.69
C ILE A 60 12.76 2.20 -1.12
N ASN A 61 13.12 3.12 -2.02
CA ASN A 61 13.65 4.44 -1.64
C ASN A 61 14.84 4.43 -0.66
N ASP A 62 15.67 3.37 -0.70
CA ASP A 62 16.82 3.19 0.21
C ASP A 62 16.45 3.18 1.70
N THR A 63 15.22 2.75 2.03
CA THR A 63 14.70 2.71 3.41
C THR A 63 15.24 1.55 4.24
N GLY A 64 15.80 0.52 3.61
CA GLY A 64 16.18 -0.73 4.27
C GLY A 64 15.01 -1.66 4.61
N ILE A 65 13.83 -1.47 3.99
CA ILE A 65 12.70 -2.40 4.11
C ILE A 65 13.09 -3.75 3.49
N GLU A 66 13.14 -4.81 4.29
CA GLU A 66 13.44 -6.18 3.83
C GLU A 66 12.27 -7.15 4.08
N GLY A 67 11.30 -6.79 4.91
CA GLY A 67 10.12 -7.61 5.18
C GLY A 67 8.88 -6.81 5.60
N ALA A 68 7.76 -7.51 5.76
CA ALA A 68 6.47 -6.94 6.14
C ALA A 68 6.53 -6.20 7.50
N ASP A 69 7.29 -6.76 8.46
CA ASP A 69 7.56 -6.13 9.76
C ASP A 69 8.17 -4.72 9.62
N ASP A 70 9.10 -4.53 8.67
CA ASP A 70 9.75 -3.24 8.45
C ASP A 70 8.77 -2.21 7.87
N VAL A 71 7.86 -2.66 6.99
CA VAL A 71 6.80 -1.81 6.43
C VAL A 71 5.82 -1.41 7.53
N ALA A 72 5.36 -2.37 8.33
CA ALA A 72 4.39 -2.14 9.38
C ALA A 72 4.93 -1.25 10.51
N ALA A 73 6.22 -1.34 10.83
CA ALA A 73 6.87 -0.42 11.78
C ALA A 73 6.83 1.05 11.34
N ARG A 74 6.54 1.31 10.05
CA ARG A 74 6.41 2.65 9.45
C ARG A 74 4.96 3.10 9.29
N ALA A 75 4.00 2.24 9.65
CA ALA A 75 2.57 2.55 9.64
C ALA A 75 2.18 3.45 10.82
N THR A 76 1.43 4.52 10.55
CA THR A 76 0.96 5.48 11.55
C THR A 76 -0.54 5.73 11.38
N GLN A 77 -1.29 5.74 12.49
CA GLN A 77 -2.71 6.09 12.47
C GLN A 77 -2.91 7.59 12.19
N VAL A 78 -3.74 7.92 11.20
CA VAL A 78 -4.18 9.28 10.86
C VAL A 78 -5.70 9.32 10.71
N GLY A 79 -6.39 9.73 11.77
CA GLY A 79 -7.85 9.68 11.80
C GLY A 79 -8.33 8.23 11.79
N ALA A 80 -9.12 7.86 10.78
CA ALA A 80 -9.58 6.48 10.56
C ALA A 80 -8.67 5.69 9.60
N ASN A 81 -7.59 6.30 9.10
CA ASN A 81 -6.75 5.71 8.06
C ASN A 81 -5.38 5.34 8.63
N THR A 82 -4.73 4.40 7.96
CA THR A 82 -3.31 4.11 8.18
C THR A 82 -2.48 4.77 7.11
N VAL A 83 -1.41 5.46 7.49
CA VAL A 83 -0.43 6.05 6.56
C VAL A 83 0.91 5.37 6.76
N ILE A 84 1.48 4.87 5.68
CA ILE A 84 2.76 4.15 5.65
C ILE A 84 3.76 5.04 4.92
N ASP A 85 4.82 5.43 5.61
CA ASP A 85 5.92 6.18 5.00
C ASP A 85 6.82 5.24 4.19
N LEU A 86 6.99 5.45 2.89
CA LEU A 86 7.88 4.68 2.03
C LEU A 86 9.24 5.36 1.80
N GLY A 87 9.53 6.46 2.48
CA GLY A 87 10.77 7.22 2.33
C GLY A 87 10.75 8.15 1.12
N ASN A 88 11.72 9.07 1.06
CA ASN A 88 11.83 10.10 0.01
C ASN A 88 10.59 10.99 -0.22
N GLY A 89 9.64 11.00 0.73
CA GLY A 89 8.38 11.73 0.61
C GLY A 89 7.25 10.93 -0.01
N ASP A 90 7.47 9.65 -0.32
CA ASP A 90 6.45 8.73 -0.79
C ASP A 90 5.68 8.13 0.39
N SER A 91 4.38 7.91 0.22
CA SER A 91 3.55 7.27 1.23
C SER A 91 2.38 6.51 0.64
N ILE A 92 1.85 5.55 1.39
CA ILE A 92 0.59 4.86 1.09
C ILE A 92 -0.40 5.18 2.20
N THR A 93 -1.60 5.60 1.84
CA THR A 93 -2.73 5.72 2.75
C THR A 93 -3.72 4.58 2.52
N LEU A 94 -3.92 3.75 3.53
CA LEU A 94 -5.00 2.76 3.59
C LEU A 94 -6.23 3.39 4.24
N ASN A 95 -7.31 3.53 3.46
CA ASN A 95 -8.55 4.13 3.92
C ASN A 95 -9.30 3.20 4.87
N ASN A 96 -9.73 3.71 6.03
CA ASN A 96 -10.52 2.98 7.01
C ASN A 96 -9.88 1.65 7.48
N VAL A 97 -8.55 1.65 7.59
CA VAL A 97 -7.73 0.57 8.14
C VAL A 97 -7.05 1.07 9.41
N ASP A 98 -7.16 0.30 10.50
CA ASP A 98 -6.50 0.61 11.77
C ASP A 98 -5.02 0.18 11.73
N ALA A 99 -4.14 1.08 12.17
CA ALA A 99 -2.70 0.86 12.13
C ALA A 99 -2.24 -0.22 13.12
N GLU A 100 -3.03 -0.48 14.17
CA GLU A 100 -2.79 -1.57 15.11
C GLU A 100 -2.94 -2.92 14.42
N ASP A 101 -3.97 -3.11 13.57
CA ASP A 101 -4.14 -4.34 12.80
C ASP A 101 -2.97 -4.59 11.84
N VAL A 102 -2.48 -3.52 11.19
CA VAL A 102 -1.32 -3.55 10.30
C VAL A 102 -0.05 -3.97 11.04
N GLN A 103 0.12 -3.50 12.27
CA GLN A 103 1.29 -3.79 13.11
C GLN A 103 1.23 -5.15 13.78
N ASP A 104 0.03 -5.64 14.12
CA ASP A 104 -0.17 -6.93 14.79
C ASP A 104 -0.08 -8.12 13.83
N ASP A 105 -0.47 -7.97 12.56
CA ASP A 105 -0.42 -9.02 11.55
C ASP A 105 0.08 -8.53 10.18
N PRO A 106 1.35 -8.09 10.09
CA PRO A 106 1.88 -7.42 8.89
C PRO A 106 1.87 -8.30 7.64
N ASP A 107 2.01 -9.62 7.79
CA ASP A 107 1.99 -10.59 6.68
C ASP A 107 0.61 -10.70 6.01
N SER A 108 -0.46 -10.22 6.68
CA SER A 108 -1.80 -10.15 6.09
C SER A 108 -2.02 -8.91 5.20
N PHE A 109 -1.07 -7.97 5.22
CA PHE A 109 -1.12 -6.71 4.47
C PHE A 109 -0.04 -6.61 3.40
N PHE A 110 1.18 -7.09 3.69
CA PHE A 110 2.36 -6.81 2.88
C PHE A 110 3.07 -8.04 2.35
N SER A 111 3.55 -7.91 1.11
CA SER A 111 4.56 -8.78 0.53
C SER A 111 5.73 -7.91 0.09
N VAL A 112 6.94 -8.23 0.58
CA VAL A 112 8.17 -7.53 0.19
C VAL A 112 8.97 -8.39 -0.79
N GLN A 113 9.37 -7.80 -1.93
CA GLN A 113 10.03 -8.53 -3.03
C GLN A 113 11.35 -7.93 -3.49
#